data_AF-A0A6A4VZD2-F1
#
_entry.id   AF-A0A6A4VZD2-F1
#
_cell.length_a   1.000
_cell.length_b   1.000
_cell.length_c   1.000
_cell.angle_alpha   90.00
_cell.angle_beta   90.00
_cell.angle_gamma   90.00
#
_symmetry.space_group_name_H-M   'P 1'
#
loop_
_entity.id
_entity.type
_entity.pdbx_description
1 polymer ?
#
loop_
_entity_poly.entity_id
_entity_poly.type
_entity_poly.pdbx_seq_one_letter_code
_entity_poly.pdbx_strand_id
1 'polypeptide(L)'
;MRERNAAQKKAAALDTLITNGVLSKGQVRQATTGRRVCWSPRDVSKALGLRCISRKAYQFALSALQVPLPSISTLSRRTRAFQIAPGVMDAAVAVLEASTQGMAIGPAPLERLCVVSFVEMSVNGRYCYDSATDQLLAASKLQVLMVRGLCSKWKQPVYYEFDAGMTPEKLADIIARIESPGLRVVAAVSDMGPGNEVMWKKAGVTDSRS
;
A
#
# COMPACT_ATOMS: atom_id res chain seq x y z
N MET A 1 41.17 32.90 8.81
CA MET A 1 40.60 32.09 9.92
C MET A 1 39.08 32.20 10.06
N ARG A 2 38.49 33.41 10.11
CA ARG A 2 37.03 33.59 10.33
C ARG A 2 36.14 32.94 9.25
N GLU A 3 36.49 33.08 7.98
CA GLU A 3 35.72 32.48 6.87
C GLU A 3 35.74 30.95 6.89
N ARG A 4 36.90 30.35 7.23
CA ARG A 4 37.03 28.91 7.40
C ARG A 4 36.13 28.39 8.53
N ASN A 5 36.08 29.09 9.65
CA ASN A 5 35.24 28.72 10.79
C ASN A 5 33.74 28.88 10.45
N ALA A 6 33.38 29.91 9.67
CA ALA A 6 32.01 30.10 9.19
C ALA A 6 31.57 29.00 8.20
N ALA A 7 32.46 28.59 7.29
CA ALA A 7 32.22 27.49 6.37
C ALA A 7 32.06 26.15 7.10
N GLN A 8 32.92 25.86 8.09
CA GLN A 8 32.82 24.67 8.94
C GLN A 8 31.50 24.64 9.70
N LYS A 9 31.05 25.78 10.25
CA LYS A 9 29.76 25.87 10.94
C LYS A 9 28.57 25.59 10.02
N LYS A 10 28.60 26.08 8.78
CA LYS A 10 27.57 25.80 7.76
C LYS A 10 27.54 24.34 7.34
N ALA A 11 28.72 23.73 7.15
CA ALA A 11 28.84 22.31 6.83
C ALA A 11 28.28 21.44 7.96
N ALA A 12 28.64 21.73 9.21
CA ALA A 12 28.10 21.03 10.37
C ALA A 12 26.56 21.16 10.48
N ALA A 13 26.01 22.34 10.19
CA ALA A 13 24.55 22.53 10.16
C ALA A 13 23.87 21.70 9.07
N LEU A 14 24.48 21.61 7.88
CA LEU A 14 23.98 20.79 6.78
C LEU A 14 24.01 19.30 7.14
N ASP A 15 25.10 18.84 7.76
CA ASP A 15 25.22 17.46 8.22
C ASP A 15 24.17 17.12 9.29
N THR A 16 23.85 18.07 10.17
CA THR A 16 22.74 17.92 11.13
C THR A 16 21.39 17.76 10.42
N LEU A 17 21.11 18.54 9.37
CA LEU A 17 19.85 18.40 8.60
C LEU A 17 19.75 17.05 7.89
N ILE A 18 20.88 16.53 7.37
CA ILE A 18 20.94 15.22 6.73
C ILE A 18 20.72 14.11 7.77
N THR A 19 21.39 14.22 8.92
CA THR A 19 21.29 13.24 10.02
C THR A 19 19.88 13.18 10.58
N ASN A 20 19.23 14.34 10.75
CA ASN A 20 17.84 14.43 11.18
C ASN A 20 16.85 14.00 10.08
N GLY A 21 17.31 13.73 8.86
CA GLY A 21 16.50 13.24 7.75
C GLY A 21 15.57 14.29 7.13
N VAL A 22 15.80 15.58 7.41
CA VAL A 22 15.09 16.73 6.83
C VAL A 22 15.40 16.82 5.34
N LEU A 23 16.67 16.66 4.97
CA LEU A 23 17.13 16.57 3.59
C LEU A 23 17.91 15.26 3.39
N SER A 24 17.89 14.74 2.18
CA SER A 24 18.78 13.64 1.82
C SER A 24 20.06 14.13 1.14
N LYS A 25 21.10 13.30 1.19
CA LYS A 25 22.36 13.55 0.44
C LYS A 25 22.09 13.76 -1.05
N GLY A 26 21.11 13.04 -1.61
CA GLY A 26 20.69 13.20 -3.01
C GLY A 26 20.06 14.57 -3.28
N GLN A 27 19.20 15.03 -2.38
CA GLN A 27 18.57 16.35 -2.46
C GLN A 27 19.58 17.49 -2.40
N VAL A 28 20.51 17.41 -1.43
CA VAL A 28 21.61 18.38 -1.30
C VAL A 28 22.45 18.40 -2.57
N ARG A 29 22.85 17.23 -3.09
CA ARG A 29 23.63 17.14 -4.32
C ARG A 29 22.91 17.77 -5.51
N GLN A 30 21.62 17.52 -5.68
CA GLN A 30 20.84 18.11 -6.76
C GLN A 30 20.77 19.64 -6.62
N ALA A 31 20.48 20.13 -5.42
CA ALA A 31 20.36 21.56 -5.14
C ALA A 31 21.70 22.30 -5.34
N THR A 32 22.82 21.71 -4.93
CA THR A 32 24.14 22.35 -5.05
C THR A 32 24.70 22.29 -6.47
N THR A 33 24.49 21.18 -7.18
CA THR A 33 25.16 20.96 -8.48
C THR A 33 24.25 21.23 -9.69
N GLY A 34 22.93 21.25 -9.51
CA GLY A 34 21.95 21.26 -10.60
C GLY A 34 21.96 20.00 -11.48
N ARG A 35 22.86 19.05 -11.22
CA ARG A 35 23.03 17.85 -12.04
C ARG A 35 21.99 16.78 -11.68
N ARG A 36 21.75 15.88 -12.62
CA ARG A 36 20.87 14.73 -12.41
C ARG A 36 21.40 13.85 -11.29
N VAL A 37 20.49 13.41 -10.42
CA VAL A 37 20.79 12.56 -9.27
C VAL A 37 20.16 11.19 -9.44
N CYS A 38 20.92 10.16 -9.07
CA CYS A 38 20.36 8.82 -8.89
C CYS A 38 19.75 8.76 -7.49
N TRP A 39 18.42 8.78 -7.43
CA TRP A 39 17.67 8.82 -6.17
C TRP A 39 17.75 7.49 -5.43
N SER A 40 17.94 7.55 -4.11
CA SER A 40 17.91 6.35 -3.27
C SER A 40 16.47 5.80 -3.15
N PRO A 41 16.29 4.50 -2.80
CA PRO A 41 14.96 3.97 -2.52
C PRO A 41 14.20 4.79 -1.47
N ARG A 42 14.88 5.25 -0.42
CA ARG A 42 14.28 6.10 0.63
C ARG A 42 13.78 7.44 0.09
N ASP A 43 14.52 8.08 -0.81
CA ASP A 43 14.09 9.32 -1.46
C ASP A 43 12.83 9.10 -2.30
N VAL A 44 12.85 8.02 -3.09
CA VAL A 44 11.71 7.64 -3.95
C VAL A 44 10.48 7.33 -3.09
N SER A 45 10.61 6.58 -2.00
CA SER A 45 9.49 6.25 -1.11
C SER A 45 8.90 7.49 -0.43
N LYS A 46 9.74 8.42 0.08
CA LYS A 46 9.26 9.69 0.65
C LYS A 46 8.54 10.55 -0.40
N ALA A 47 9.14 10.67 -1.59
CA ALA A 47 8.56 11.41 -2.69
C ALA A 47 7.24 10.81 -3.18
N LEU A 48 7.16 9.48 -3.26
CA LEU A 48 5.94 8.75 -3.58
C LEU A 48 4.87 8.98 -2.52
N GLY A 49 5.23 8.97 -1.23
CA GLY A 49 4.32 9.32 -0.13
C GLY A 49 3.70 10.70 -0.31
N LEU A 50 4.51 11.73 -0.57
CA LEU A 50 4.01 13.09 -0.84
C LEU A 50 3.11 13.12 -2.09
N ARG A 51 3.49 12.40 -3.14
CA ARG A 51 2.72 12.30 -4.39
C ARG A 51 1.36 11.61 -4.18
N CYS A 52 1.29 10.60 -3.31
CA CYS A 52 0.05 9.91 -2.95
C CYS A 52 -0.88 10.78 -2.10
N ILE A 53 -0.32 11.64 -1.22
CA ILE A 53 -1.11 12.62 -0.47
C ILE A 53 -1.77 13.62 -1.42
N SER A 54 -1.00 14.21 -2.33
CA SER A 54 -1.58 15.12 -3.33
C SER A 54 -0.73 15.26 -4.58
N ARG A 55 -1.39 15.03 -5.72
CA ARG A 55 -0.79 15.20 -7.05
C ARG A 55 -0.35 16.63 -7.30
N LYS A 56 -1.20 17.60 -6.92
CA LYS A 56 -0.98 19.04 -7.11
C LYS A 56 0.08 19.56 -6.15
N ALA A 57 0.05 19.14 -4.88
CA ALA A 57 1.06 19.55 -3.90
C ALA A 57 2.46 19.08 -4.31
N TYR A 58 2.59 17.85 -4.81
CA TYR A 58 3.87 17.35 -5.33
C TYR A 58 4.39 18.19 -6.50
N GLN A 59 3.52 18.54 -7.45
CA GLN A 59 3.88 19.40 -8.59
C GLN A 59 4.29 20.80 -8.13
N PHE A 60 3.52 21.41 -7.22
CA PHE A 60 3.83 22.72 -6.64
C PHE A 60 5.17 22.71 -5.90
N ALA A 61 5.44 21.67 -5.10
CA ALA A 61 6.73 21.51 -4.42
C ALA A 61 7.90 21.42 -5.41
N LEU A 62 7.72 20.70 -6.52
CA LEU A 62 8.75 20.53 -7.54
C LEU A 62 8.97 21.82 -8.38
N SER A 63 7.91 22.49 -8.83
CA SER A 63 8.01 23.60 -9.79
C SER A 63 7.99 25.00 -9.18
N ALA A 64 7.20 25.22 -8.12
CA ALA A 64 7.08 26.55 -7.51
C ALA A 64 8.05 26.71 -6.35
N LEU A 65 8.13 25.72 -5.46
CA LEU A 65 9.04 25.74 -4.31
C LEU A 65 10.46 25.29 -4.65
N GLN A 66 10.66 24.72 -5.85
CA GLN A 66 11.97 24.22 -6.32
C GLN A 66 12.60 23.21 -5.35
N VAL A 67 11.78 22.42 -4.65
CA VAL A 67 12.27 21.38 -3.75
C VAL A 67 12.90 20.28 -4.60
N PRO A 68 14.16 19.88 -4.33
CA PRO A 68 14.84 18.81 -5.06
C PRO A 68 14.12 17.48 -4.79
N LEU A 69 13.29 17.05 -5.74
CA LEU A 69 12.51 15.82 -5.69
C LEU A 69 12.65 15.06 -7.01
N PRO A 70 12.42 13.72 -7.01
CA PRO A 70 12.33 12.96 -8.23
C PRO A 70 11.29 13.53 -9.20
N SER A 71 11.58 13.49 -10.51
CA SER A 71 10.56 13.84 -11.50
C SER A 71 9.40 12.84 -11.46
N ILE A 72 8.23 13.24 -11.94
CA ILE A 72 7.06 12.33 -12.06
C ILE A 72 7.43 11.11 -12.92
N SER A 73 8.14 11.31 -14.03
CA SER A 73 8.64 10.22 -14.88
C SER A 73 9.59 9.28 -14.14
N THR A 74 10.39 9.79 -13.20
CA THR A 74 11.25 8.97 -12.36
C THR A 74 10.42 8.14 -11.39
N LEU A 75 9.41 8.73 -10.74
CA LEU A 75 8.51 7.97 -9.87
C LEU A 75 7.80 6.85 -10.65
N SER A 76 7.20 7.17 -11.80
CA SER A 76 6.52 6.18 -12.66
C SER A 76 7.46 5.05 -13.09
N ARG A 77 8.70 5.37 -13.49
CA ARG A 77 9.70 4.35 -13.83
C ARG A 77 10.06 3.46 -12.64
N ARG A 78 10.19 4.05 -11.44
CA ARG A 78 10.56 3.32 -10.21
C ARG A 78 9.43 2.44 -9.69
N THR A 79 8.17 2.80 -9.93
CA THR A 79 7.01 2.00 -9.54
C THR A 79 6.56 1.03 -10.62
N ARG A 80 7.12 1.09 -11.84
CA ARG A 80 6.69 0.23 -12.97
C ARG A 80 6.79 -1.27 -12.67
N ALA A 81 7.79 -1.70 -11.91
CA ALA A 81 7.95 -3.11 -11.55
C ALA A 81 6.92 -3.58 -10.50
N PHE A 82 6.27 -2.65 -9.81
CA PHE A 82 5.24 -2.97 -8.83
C PHE A 82 3.91 -3.20 -9.56
N GLN A 83 3.69 -4.46 -9.95
CA GLN A 83 2.46 -4.92 -10.58
C GLN A 83 1.64 -5.69 -9.55
N ILE A 84 0.32 -5.50 -9.58
CA ILE A 84 -0.62 -6.26 -8.77
C ILE A 84 -1.54 -6.97 -9.76
N ALA A 85 -1.64 -8.29 -9.63
CA ALA A 85 -2.53 -9.13 -10.43
C ALA A 85 -3.81 -9.46 -9.64
N PRO A 86 -4.94 -9.76 -10.31
CA PRO A 86 -6.15 -10.24 -9.65
C PRO A 86 -5.86 -11.46 -8.78
N GLY A 87 -6.57 -11.56 -7.65
CA GLY A 87 -6.35 -12.54 -6.61
C GLY A 87 -5.80 -11.91 -5.33
N VAL A 88 -5.04 -12.70 -4.57
CA VAL A 88 -4.38 -12.23 -3.35
C VAL A 88 -3.19 -11.36 -3.72
N MET A 89 -3.15 -10.15 -3.15
CA MET A 89 -2.10 -9.18 -3.38
C MET A 89 -0.86 -9.54 -2.54
N ASP A 90 0.13 -10.24 -3.11
CA ASP A 90 1.36 -10.63 -2.39
C ASP A 90 2.08 -9.45 -1.75
N ALA A 91 2.10 -8.28 -2.41
CA ALA A 91 2.64 -7.06 -1.85
C ALA A 91 1.93 -6.62 -0.56
N ALA A 92 0.61 -6.80 -0.47
CA ALA A 92 -0.15 -6.47 0.73
C ALA A 92 0.11 -7.48 1.85
N VAL A 93 0.27 -8.76 1.50
CA VAL A 93 0.62 -9.83 2.46
C VAL A 93 2.02 -9.58 3.04
N ALA A 94 3.00 -9.20 2.21
CA ALA A 94 4.34 -8.84 2.68
C ALA A 94 4.33 -7.65 3.67
N VAL A 95 3.42 -6.69 3.47
CA VAL A 95 3.23 -5.58 4.42
C VAL A 95 2.61 -6.08 5.74
N LEU A 96 1.67 -7.04 5.70
CA LEU A 96 1.14 -7.67 6.92
C LEU A 96 2.25 -8.39 7.67
N GLU A 97 3.04 -9.20 6.98
CA GLU A 97 4.15 -9.95 7.59
C GLU A 97 5.16 -9.03 8.26
N ALA A 98 5.56 -7.94 7.60
CA ALA A 98 6.43 -6.93 8.22
C ALA A 98 5.76 -6.26 9.44
N SER A 99 4.43 -6.08 9.40
CA SER A 99 3.68 -5.46 10.50
C SER A 99 3.52 -6.40 11.70
N THR A 100 3.38 -7.71 11.49
CA THR A 100 3.23 -8.69 12.58
C THR A 100 4.51 -8.92 13.36
N GLN A 101 5.69 -8.67 12.75
CA GLN A 101 6.98 -8.73 13.44
C GLN A 101 7.08 -7.77 14.64
N GLY A 102 6.36 -6.65 14.60
CA GLY A 102 6.31 -5.67 15.69
C GLY A 102 5.21 -5.92 16.73
N MET A 103 4.35 -6.92 16.53
CA MET A 103 3.21 -7.19 17.41
C MET A 103 3.60 -8.17 18.52
N ALA A 104 3.00 -7.97 19.71
CA ALA A 104 3.26 -8.82 20.87
C ALA A 104 3.09 -10.32 20.53
N ILE A 105 3.97 -11.14 21.11
CA ILE A 105 3.97 -12.60 21.01
C ILE A 105 3.49 -13.14 22.37
N GLY A 106 2.46 -13.96 22.37
CA GLY A 106 1.87 -14.54 23.59
C GLY A 106 0.70 -15.47 23.27
N PRO A 107 0.03 -16.04 24.28
CA PRO A 107 -1.06 -17.01 24.07
C PRO A 107 -2.34 -16.41 23.47
N ALA A 108 -2.54 -15.09 23.56
CA ALA A 108 -3.66 -14.39 22.93
C ALA A 108 -3.34 -12.90 22.67
N PRO A 109 -2.45 -12.58 21.71
CA PRO A 109 -2.08 -11.20 21.43
C PRO A 109 -3.24 -10.51 20.72
N LEU A 110 -4.00 -9.69 21.46
CA LEU A 110 -5.18 -8.99 20.94
C LEU A 110 -4.87 -8.17 19.67
N GLU A 111 -3.64 -7.67 19.54
CA GLU A 111 -3.16 -6.91 18.37
C GLU A 111 -3.18 -7.71 17.06
N ARG A 112 -3.12 -9.05 17.16
CA ARG A 112 -3.13 -9.95 16.00
C ARG A 112 -4.52 -10.39 15.58
N LEU A 113 -5.55 -10.06 16.37
CA LEU A 113 -6.93 -10.34 16.01
C LEU A 113 -7.36 -9.41 14.89
N CYS A 114 -7.88 -9.98 13.81
CA CYS A 114 -8.39 -9.22 12.68
C CYS A 114 -9.73 -9.74 12.19
N VAL A 115 -10.42 -8.87 11.46
CA VAL A 115 -11.70 -9.13 10.80
C VAL A 115 -11.49 -8.95 9.31
N VAL A 116 -12.06 -9.85 8.52
CA VAL A 116 -12.11 -9.68 7.06
C VAL A 116 -13.44 -9.06 6.67
N SER A 117 -13.41 -8.13 5.73
CA SER A 117 -14.62 -7.53 5.18
C SER A 117 -14.49 -7.50 3.66
N PHE A 118 -15.50 -7.96 2.95
CA PHE A 118 -15.51 -7.97 1.49
C PHE A 118 -16.79 -7.38 0.92
N VAL A 119 -16.65 -6.76 -0.24
CA VAL A 119 -17.73 -6.06 -0.95
C VAL A 119 -17.52 -6.15 -2.45
N GLU A 120 -18.60 -6.07 -3.20
CA GLU A 120 -18.60 -5.90 -4.65
C GLU A 120 -18.87 -4.43 -4.99
N MET A 121 -18.08 -3.85 -5.90
CA MET A 121 -18.31 -2.50 -6.41
C MET A 121 -18.42 -2.48 -7.92
N SER A 122 -19.36 -1.68 -8.44
CA SER A 122 -19.49 -1.45 -9.88
C SER A 122 -18.31 -0.61 -10.38
N VAL A 123 -17.73 -1.05 -11.50
CA VAL A 123 -16.69 -0.31 -12.22
C VAL A 123 -17.16 0.01 -13.63
N ASN A 124 -16.51 0.97 -14.28
CA ASN A 124 -16.84 1.34 -15.64
C ASN A 124 -16.30 0.28 -16.62
N GLY A 125 -17.20 -0.46 -17.27
CA GLY A 125 -16.87 -1.51 -18.25
C GLY A 125 -16.28 -1.06 -19.57
N ARG A 126 -15.60 0.08 -19.59
CA ARG A 126 -14.82 0.52 -20.75
C ARG A 126 -13.58 -0.35 -20.92
N TYR A 127 -13.32 -0.71 -22.16
CA TYR A 127 -12.07 -1.34 -22.55
C TYR A 127 -10.89 -0.41 -22.26
N CYS A 128 -9.88 -0.97 -21.58
CA CYS A 128 -8.64 -0.31 -21.25
C CYS A 128 -7.49 -1.20 -21.70
N TYR A 129 -6.56 -0.64 -22.47
CA TYR A 129 -5.37 -1.37 -22.90
C TYR A 129 -4.24 -1.16 -21.90
N ASP A 130 -3.73 -2.25 -21.30
CA ASP A 130 -2.53 -2.24 -20.50
C ASP A 130 -1.30 -2.59 -21.34
N SER A 131 -0.56 -1.54 -21.70
CA SER A 131 0.71 -1.68 -22.45
C SER A 131 1.82 -2.41 -21.70
N ALA A 132 1.73 -2.59 -20.38
CA ALA A 132 2.77 -3.26 -19.61
C ALA A 132 2.68 -4.78 -19.72
N THR A 133 1.45 -5.31 -19.79
CA THR A 133 1.16 -6.74 -19.91
C THR A 133 0.68 -7.14 -21.30
N ASP A 134 0.47 -6.17 -22.20
CA ASP A 134 -0.09 -6.35 -23.54
C ASP A 134 -1.48 -7.01 -23.50
N GLN A 135 -2.37 -6.43 -22.68
CA GLN A 135 -3.70 -6.99 -22.43
C GLN A 135 -4.79 -5.94 -22.59
N LEU A 136 -5.92 -6.37 -23.16
CA LEU A 136 -7.15 -5.60 -23.18
C LEU A 136 -8.00 -5.99 -21.96
N LEU A 137 -8.19 -5.04 -21.05
CA LEU A 137 -8.93 -5.22 -19.81
C LEU A 137 -10.32 -4.60 -19.92
N ALA A 138 -11.34 -5.32 -19.47
CA ALA A 138 -12.69 -4.82 -19.26
C ALA A 138 -13.30 -5.56 -18.09
N ALA A 139 -13.99 -4.83 -17.21
CA ALA A 139 -14.70 -5.41 -16.08
C ALA A 139 -15.94 -4.59 -15.76
N SER A 140 -17.01 -5.23 -15.28
CA SER A 140 -18.23 -4.53 -14.83
C SER A 140 -18.29 -4.37 -13.31
N LYS A 141 -17.66 -5.31 -12.60
CA LYS A 141 -17.65 -5.41 -11.14
C LYS A 141 -16.25 -5.72 -10.63
N LEU A 142 -15.97 -5.24 -9.43
CA LEU A 142 -14.74 -5.47 -8.70
C LEU A 142 -15.09 -6.00 -7.32
N GLN A 143 -14.72 -7.24 -7.05
CA GLN A 143 -14.74 -7.82 -5.71
C GLN A 143 -13.48 -7.35 -4.98
N VAL A 144 -13.63 -6.82 -3.76
CA VAL A 144 -12.50 -6.42 -2.91
C VAL A 144 -12.67 -7.03 -1.53
N LEU A 145 -11.60 -7.58 -0.97
CA LEU A 145 -11.53 -7.97 0.44
C LEU A 145 -10.43 -7.17 1.15
N MET A 146 -10.83 -6.60 2.29
CA MET A 146 -9.95 -5.88 3.20
C MET A 146 -9.84 -6.62 4.52
N VAL A 147 -8.66 -6.52 5.14
CA VAL A 147 -8.41 -6.95 6.51
C VAL A 147 -8.35 -5.73 7.40
N ARG A 148 -8.96 -5.81 8.57
CA ARG A 148 -8.94 -4.76 9.60
C ARG A 148 -8.55 -5.36 10.94
N GLY A 149 -7.66 -4.69 11.66
CA GLY A 149 -7.36 -5.05 13.06
C GLY A 149 -8.62 -4.90 13.92
N LEU A 150 -8.91 -5.91 14.74
CA LEU A 150 -10.05 -5.88 15.66
C LEU A 150 -9.74 -4.98 16.87
N CYS A 151 -8.60 -5.22 17.50
CA CYS A 151 -8.13 -4.47 18.67
C CYS A 151 -7.04 -3.43 18.31
N SER A 152 -6.76 -3.23 17.02
CA SER A 152 -5.73 -2.30 16.53
C SER A 152 -6.24 -1.45 15.37
N LYS A 153 -5.78 -0.21 15.30
CA LYS A 153 -6.28 0.78 14.32
C LYS A 153 -5.53 0.71 12.99
N TRP A 154 -5.77 -0.35 12.23
CA TRP A 154 -5.25 -0.50 10.87
C TRP A 154 -6.24 -1.23 9.97
N LYS A 155 -6.16 -0.97 8.66
CA LYS A 155 -6.89 -1.71 7.63
C LYS A 155 -6.11 -1.69 6.32
N GLN A 156 -6.22 -2.75 5.53
CA GLN A 156 -5.62 -2.80 4.20
C GLN A 156 -6.39 -3.72 3.26
N PRO A 157 -6.47 -3.41 1.95
CA PRO A 157 -6.92 -4.36 0.96
C PRO A 157 -5.87 -5.47 0.82
N VAL A 158 -6.33 -6.71 0.66
CA VAL A 158 -5.46 -7.89 0.47
C VAL A 158 -5.84 -8.72 -0.74
N TYR A 159 -7.03 -8.52 -1.28
CA TYR A 159 -7.53 -9.28 -2.41
C TYR A 159 -8.42 -8.40 -3.27
N TYR A 160 -8.34 -8.64 -4.57
CA TYR A 160 -9.33 -8.14 -5.51
C TYR A 160 -9.51 -9.09 -6.68
N GLU A 161 -10.67 -9.07 -7.30
CA GLU A 161 -10.90 -9.83 -8.53
C GLU A 161 -11.99 -9.15 -9.36
N PHE A 162 -11.90 -9.27 -10.68
CA PHE A 162 -12.88 -8.69 -11.59
C PHE A 162 -13.98 -9.69 -11.93
N ASP A 163 -15.23 -9.21 -11.96
CA ASP A 163 -16.42 -9.97 -12.39
C ASP A 163 -16.57 -11.38 -11.77
N ALA A 164 -16.07 -11.54 -10.54
CA ALA A 164 -16.05 -12.81 -9.83
C ALA A 164 -16.58 -12.63 -8.41
N GLY A 165 -17.59 -13.42 -8.06
CA GLY A 165 -18.15 -13.42 -6.70
C GLY A 165 -17.24 -14.14 -5.70
N MET A 166 -17.42 -13.82 -4.41
CA MET A 166 -16.77 -14.54 -3.31
C MET A 166 -17.38 -15.94 -3.17
N THR A 167 -16.53 -16.96 -3.05
CA THR A 167 -16.95 -18.35 -2.73
C THR A 167 -16.35 -18.78 -1.39
N PRO A 168 -16.91 -19.81 -0.72
CA PRO A 168 -16.34 -20.30 0.53
C PRO A 168 -14.88 -20.75 0.39
N GLU A 169 -14.52 -21.37 -0.74
CA GLU A 169 -13.17 -21.86 -1.02
C GLU A 169 -12.20 -20.68 -1.18
N LYS A 170 -12.56 -19.68 -2.00
CA LYS A 170 -11.77 -18.45 -2.15
C LYS A 170 -11.58 -17.75 -0.80
N LEU A 171 -12.64 -17.63 -0.01
CA LEU A 171 -12.57 -17.00 1.30
C LEU A 171 -11.62 -17.75 2.24
N ALA A 172 -11.69 -19.08 2.27
CA ALA A 172 -10.79 -19.92 3.06
C ALA A 172 -9.32 -19.77 2.64
N ASP A 173 -9.04 -19.78 1.33
CA ASP A 173 -7.69 -19.59 0.80
C ASP A 173 -7.11 -18.21 1.16
N ILE A 174 -7.93 -17.16 1.04
CA ILE A 174 -7.54 -15.80 1.43
C ILE A 174 -7.26 -15.72 2.94
N ILE A 175 -8.13 -16.31 3.78
CA ILE A 175 -7.94 -16.36 5.23
C ILE A 175 -6.63 -17.08 5.57
N ALA A 176 -6.36 -18.25 4.98
CA ALA A 176 -5.12 -18.99 5.20
C ALA A 176 -3.87 -18.13 4.89
N ARG A 177 -3.93 -17.33 3.82
CA ARG A 177 -2.84 -16.41 3.43
C ARG A 177 -2.71 -15.19 4.35
N ILE A 178 -3.80 -14.75 4.99
CA ILE A 178 -3.77 -13.70 6.01
C ILE A 178 -3.23 -14.23 7.34
N GLU A 179 -3.54 -15.48 7.69
CA GLU A 179 -3.11 -16.10 8.94
C GLU A 179 -1.66 -16.61 8.89
N SER A 180 -1.09 -16.85 7.70
CA SER A 180 0.31 -17.28 7.56
C SER A 180 1.36 -16.38 8.24
N PRO A 181 1.26 -15.03 8.24
CA PRO A 181 2.14 -14.14 9.03
C PRO A 181 1.85 -14.14 10.55
N GLY A 182 0.92 -14.96 11.04
CA GLY A 182 0.57 -15.10 12.45
C GLY A 182 -0.57 -14.19 12.93
N LEU A 183 -1.35 -13.61 12.02
CA LEU A 183 -2.64 -12.98 12.34
C LEU A 183 -3.70 -14.06 12.63
N ARG A 184 -4.79 -13.66 13.27
CA ARG A 184 -5.94 -14.53 13.53
C ARG A 184 -7.23 -13.87 13.05
N VAL A 185 -7.86 -14.47 12.06
CA VAL A 185 -9.15 -14.00 11.54
C VAL A 185 -10.25 -14.53 12.45
N VAL A 186 -10.99 -13.64 13.11
CA VAL A 186 -12.03 -14.03 14.08
C VAL A 186 -13.45 -13.75 13.61
N ALA A 187 -13.61 -12.93 12.58
CA ALA A 187 -14.90 -12.63 11.98
C ALA A 187 -14.75 -12.26 10.50
N ALA A 188 -15.83 -12.47 9.77
CA ALA A 188 -15.98 -12.07 8.39
C ALA A 188 -17.26 -11.25 8.22
N VAL A 189 -17.20 -10.20 7.42
CA VAL A 189 -18.31 -9.26 7.20
C VAL A 189 -18.55 -9.09 5.70
N SER A 190 -19.81 -9.18 5.30
CA SER A 190 -20.28 -8.91 3.93
C SER A 190 -21.47 -7.96 3.95
N ASP A 191 -21.84 -7.45 2.78
CA ASP A 191 -23.20 -6.91 2.60
C ASP A 191 -24.24 -8.04 2.53
N MET A 192 -25.51 -7.65 2.39
CA MET A 192 -26.66 -8.57 2.23
C MET A 192 -27.02 -8.78 0.75
N GLY A 193 -26.04 -8.68 -0.15
CA GLY A 193 -26.26 -8.98 -1.56
C GLY A 193 -26.63 -10.46 -1.77
N PRO A 194 -27.50 -10.81 -2.74
CA PRO A 194 -27.93 -12.18 -2.98
C PRO A 194 -26.78 -13.18 -3.17
N GLY A 195 -25.69 -12.74 -3.81
CA GLY A 195 -24.49 -13.56 -3.99
C GLY A 195 -23.82 -13.94 -2.66
N ASN A 196 -23.75 -12.99 -1.72
CA ASN A 196 -23.17 -13.22 -0.40
C ASN A 196 -24.08 -14.09 0.48
N GLU A 197 -25.40 -13.93 0.39
CA GLU A 197 -26.34 -14.83 1.06
C GLU A 197 -26.18 -16.29 0.61
N VAL A 198 -26.05 -16.51 -0.70
CA VAL A 198 -25.80 -17.85 -1.26
C VAL A 198 -24.44 -18.39 -0.81
N MET A 199 -23.40 -17.55 -0.78
CA MET A 199 -22.08 -17.93 -0.29
C MET A 199 -22.13 -18.38 1.17
N TRP A 200 -22.78 -17.61 2.05
CA TRP A 200 -22.90 -17.95 3.47
C TRP A 200 -23.69 -19.24 3.71
N LYS A 201 -24.79 -19.46 2.97
CA LYS A 201 -25.53 -20.72 3.01
C LYS A 201 -24.65 -21.91 2.61
N LYS A 202 -23.84 -21.77 1.56
CA LYS A 202 -22.87 -22.80 1.14
C LYS A 202 -21.77 -23.04 2.18
N ALA A 203 -21.39 -22.00 2.92
CA ALA A 203 -20.45 -22.09 4.03
C ALA A 203 -21.08 -22.69 5.32
N GLY A 204 -22.36 -23.07 5.30
CA GLY A 204 -23.05 -23.66 6.45
C GLY A 204 -23.59 -22.65 7.46
N VAL A 205 -23.66 -21.35 7.10
CA VAL A 205 -24.30 -20.34 7.94
C VAL A 205 -25.81 -20.42 7.74
N THR A 206 -26.50 -21.01 8.71
CA THR A 206 -27.95 -21.13 8.75
C THR A 206 -28.49 -20.64 10.09
N ASP A 207 -29.78 -20.33 10.14
CA ASP A 207 -30.50 -20.28 11.41
C ASP A 207 -30.46 -21.70 12.01
N SER A 208 -30.07 -21.84 13.28
CA SER A 208 -30.08 -23.10 14.02
C SER A 208 -31.49 -23.53 14.48
N ARG A 209 -32.56 -23.02 13.86
CA ARG A 209 -33.97 -23.41 14.07
C ARG A 209 -34.51 -24.33 12.96
N SER A 210 -33.76 -25.36 12.58
CA SER A 210 -34.25 -26.44 11.72
C SER A 210 -33.88 -27.79 12.30
#